data_AF-A0A428NJP0-F1
#
_entry.id   AF-A0A428NJP0-F1
#
_cell.length_a   1.000
_cell.length_b   1.000
_cell.length_c   1.000
_cell.angle_alpha   90.00
_cell.angle_beta   90.00
_cell.angle_gamma   90.00
#
_symmetry.space_group_name_H-M   'P 1'
#
loop_
_entity.id
_entity.type
_entity.pdbx_description
1 polymer ?
#
loop_
_entity_poly.entity_id
_entity_poly.type
_entity_poly.pdbx_seq_one_letter_code
_entity_poly.pdbx_strand_id
1 'polypeptide(L)'
;SRPLHAFASNPVNTAKLSSPILLQRTVSYDAGTKPPRRGSIYLNMPDRNTAGARRRRSSSILQVYHEPPETLEQISDQASLPNLNANWTNAKGAWTIHIVLIACCKIIYDALPGVSQETSWTLTNMTYMFGSYIMFHHVRGVPFDFNSGAFDNLNMWEQIDNGAQYTPTKKFLLGVPIALFLVSTHYTHYDLTYFIINLLAVLGVVIPKLPFSHRMRFGLFSGVPED
;
A
#
# COMPACT_ATOMS: atom_id res chain seq x y z
N SER A 1 -19.79 -53.84 -35.81
CA SER A 1 -21.00 -54.11 -35.00
C SER A 1 -20.77 -53.65 -33.57
N ARG A 2 -21.46 -52.57 -33.15
CA ARG A 2 -21.90 -52.34 -31.74
C ARG A 2 -23.17 -53.23 -31.51
N PRO A 3 -23.68 -53.48 -30.28
CA PRO A 3 -23.76 -52.61 -29.09
C PRO A 3 -23.02 -53.25 -27.87
N LEU A 4 -23.26 -52.99 -26.58
CA LEU A 4 -24.30 -52.21 -25.85
C LEU A 4 -23.66 -51.44 -24.65
N HIS A 5 -24.50 -50.92 -23.75
CA HIS A 5 -24.13 -50.14 -22.55
C HIS A 5 -24.18 -50.98 -21.27
N ALA A 6 -23.36 -50.60 -20.28
CA ALA A 6 -23.67 -50.80 -18.86
C ALA A 6 -23.38 -49.50 -18.10
N PHE A 7 -24.41 -48.93 -17.47
CA PHE A 7 -24.30 -47.76 -16.59
C PHE A 7 -23.87 -48.21 -15.19
N ALA A 8 -22.98 -47.45 -14.52
CA ALA A 8 -22.73 -47.57 -13.09
C ALA A 8 -22.62 -46.17 -12.45
N SER A 9 -23.61 -45.89 -11.60
CA SER A 9 -23.87 -44.70 -10.77
C SER A 9 -22.68 -43.87 -10.26
N ASN A 10 -22.82 -42.54 -10.37
CA ASN A 10 -22.06 -41.56 -9.59
C ASN A 10 -22.25 -41.77 -8.06
N PRO A 11 -21.20 -41.63 -7.23
CA PRO A 11 -21.37 -41.38 -5.81
C PRO A 11 -21.86 -39.95 -5.58
N VAL A 12 -23.02 -39.80 -4.94
CA VAL A 12 -23.59 -38.50 -4.57
C VAL A 12 -22.74 -37.88 -3.45
N ASN A 13 -22.07 -36.76 -3.76
CA ASN A 13 -21.48 -35.91 -2.73
C ASN A 13 -22.61 -35.16 -2.02
N THR A 14 -22.96 -35.62 -0.81
CA THR A 14 -23.96 -34.98 0.04
C THR A 14 -23.43 -33.65 0.56
N ALA A 15 -23.95 -32.55 0.01
CA ALA A 15 -23.69 -31.21 0.50
C ALA A 15 -24.17 -31.08 1.96
N LYS A 16 -23.24 -30.98 2.90
CA LYS A 16 -23.56 -30.50 4.26
C LYS A 16 -23.71 -28.98 4.20
N LEU A 17 -24.97 -28.51 4.19
CA LEU A 17 -25.26 -27.11 4.49
C LEU A 17 -24.82 -26.80 5.92
N SER A 18 -23.80 -25.97 6.06
CA SER A 18 -23.45 -25.35 7.33
C SER A 18 -24.31 -24.09 7.53
N SER A 19 -25.33 -24.17 8.38
CA SER A 19 -26.16 -23.02 8.73
C SER A 19 -25.33 -21.94 9.44
N PRO A 20 -25.40 -20.65 9.03
CA PRO A 20 -24.77 -19.58 9.77
C PRO A 20 -25.54 -19.31 11.07
N ILE A 21 -24.84 -19.35 12.21
CA ILE A 21 -25.41 -18.99 13.51
C ILE A 21 -25.60 -17.46 13.54
N LEU A 22 -26.86 -17.03 13.48
CA LEU A 22 -27.29 -15.65 13.72
C LEU A 22 -27.05 -15.28 15.20
N LEU A 23 -25.90 -14.66 15.49
CA LEU A 23 -25.65 -13.98 16.76
C LEU A 23 -26.44 -12.66 16.79
N GLN A 24 -27.71 -12.76 17.17
CA GLN A 24 -28.59 -11.61 17.33
C GLN A 24 -28.17 -10.80 18.57
N ARG A 25 -27.40 -9.73 18.36
CA ARG A 25 -26.90 -8.86 19.43
C ARG A 25 -28.03 -7.97 19.95
N THR A 26 -28.72 -8.40 20.99
CA THR A 26 -29.79 -7.62 21.64
C THR A 26 -29.24 -6.30 22.18
N VAL A 27 -29.63 -5.19 21.55
CA VAL A 27 -29.40 -3.83 22.06
C VAL A 27 -30.59 -3.46 22.94
N SER A 28 -30.37 -3.31 24.25
CA SER A 28 -31.39 -2.81 25.17
C SER A 28 -31.45 -1.29 25.08
N TYR A 29 -32.64 -0.74 24.82
CA TYR A 29 -32.89 0.69 24.84
C TYR A 29 -33.57 1.08 26.16
N ASP A 30 -32.83 1.69 27.09
CA ASP A 30 -33.44 2.28 28.29
C ASP A 30 -34.10 3.63 27.95
N ALA A 31 -35.42 3.61 27.82
CA ALA A 31 -36.24 4.78 27.56
C ALA A 31 -36.50 5.58 28.86
N GLY A 32 -35.52 6.38 29.29
CA GLY A 32 -35.62 7.25 30.47
C GLY A 32 -36.10 8.68 30.17
N THR A 33 -37.42 8.93 30.14
CA THR A 33 -37.98 10.27 29.89
C THR A 33 -38.20 11.10 31.18
N LYS A 34 -37.55 12.27 31.32
CA LYS A 34 -38.02 13.38 32.19
C LYS A 34 -37.74 14.76 31.55
N PRO A 35 -38.64 15.75 31.71
CA PRO A 35 -38.64 17.02 30.94
C PRO A 35 -37.72 18.12 31.51
N PRO A 36 -37.42 19.19 30.74
CA PRO A 36 -36.52 20.26 31.16
C PRO A 36 -37.18 21.22 32.16
N ARG A 37 -36.39 21.73 33.12
CA ARG A 37 -36.78 22.86 33.98
C ARG A 37 -35.91 24.08 33.70
N ARG A 38 -36.57 25.17 33.31
CA ARG A 38 -35.98 26.46 32.92
C ARG A 38 -35.63 27.27 34.18
N GLY A 39 -34.40 27.78 34.28
CA GLY A 39 -33.96 28.62 35.40
C GLY A 39 -32.69 29.38 35.06
N SER A 40 -32.83 30.64 34.64
CA SER A 40 -31.71 31.54 34.34
C SER A 40 -31.39 32.39 35.56
N ILE A 41 -30.19 32.27 36.11
CA ILE A 41 -29.58 33.28 36.97
C ILE A 41 -28.16 33.51 36.48
N TYR A 42 -27.90 34.73 35.97
CA TYR A 42 -26.55 35.19 35.65
C TYR A 42 -25.80 35.45 36.95
N LEU A 43 -24.70 34.74 37.18
CA LEU A 43 -23.76 35.03 38.24
C LEU A 43 -22.41 35.35 37.60
N ASN A 44 -22.05 36.63 37.63
CA ASN A 44 -20.75 37.11 37.20
C ASN A 44 -19.65 36.40 37.99
N MET A 45 -18.75 35.72 37.30
CA MET A 45 -17.48 35.27 37.85
C MET A 45 -16.35 35.94 37.07
N PRO A 46 -15.42 36.66 37.74
CA PRO A 46 -14.41 37.43 37.04
C PRO A 46 -13.40 36.51 36.34
N ASP A 47 -13.00 36.89 35.12
CA ASP A 47 -11.98 36.20 34.32
C ASP A 47 -10.69 35.99 35.10
N ARG A 48 -10.50 34.77 35.61
CA ARG A 48 -9.23 34.34 36.15
C ARG A 48 -8.35 33.85 35.02
N ASN A 49 -7.43 34.73 34.61
CA ASN A 49 -6.19 34.46 33.88
C ASN A 49 -5.83 32.96 33.78
N THR A 50 -6.37 32.29 32.77
CA THR A 50 -5.77 31.10 32.19
C THR A 50 -5.14 31.52 30.87
N ALA A 51 -4.07 32.31 31.00
CA ALA A 51 -2.92 32.26 30.09
C ALA A 51 -2.24 30.87 30.22
N GLY A 52 -3.03 29.81 30.03
CA GLY A 52 -2.57 28.45 29.89
C GLY A 52 -1.81 28.42 28.57
N ALA A 53 -0.49 28.57 28.68
CA ALA A 53 0.42 28.53 27.55
C ALA A 53 -0.01 27.36 26.65
N ARG A 54 -0.42 27.68 25.40
CA ARG A 54 -0.68 26.66 24.39
C ARG A 54 0.59 25.84 24.31
N ARG A 55 0.58 24.64 24.93
CA ARG A 55 1.69 23.69 24.83
C ARG A 55 1.85 23.46 23.33
N ARG A 56 2.92 24.05 22.78
CA ARG A 56 3.34 23.89 21.39
C ARG A 56 3.54 22.38 21.21
N ARG A 57 2.51 21.67 20.73
CA ARG A 57 2.58 20.23 20.48
C ARG A 57 3.82 20.04 19.63
N SER A 58 4.77 19.24 20.12
CA SER A 58 6.02 19.00 19.42
C SER A 58 5.70 18.53 18.01
N SER A 59 5.97 19.38 17.01
CA SER A 59 5.71 19.07 15.61
C SER A 59 6.65 17.96 15.20
N SER A 60 6.16 16.72 15.18
CA SER A 60 6.93 15.59 14.68
C SER A 60 7.26 15.88 13.22
N ILE A 61 8.55 15.91 12.88
CA ILE A 61 9.01 16.11 11.51
C ILE A 61 8.51 15.01 10.57
N LEU A 62 8.29 13.82 11.13
CA LEU A 62 7.68 12.66 10.50
C LEU A 62 6.35 12.35 11.20
N GLN A 63 5.23 12.55 10.50
CA GLN A 63 3.93 12.04 10.92
C GLN A 63 3.69 10.72 10.19
N VAL A 64 3.48 9.63 10.95
CA VAL A 64 2.95 8.39 10.40
C VAL A 64 1.44 8.41 10.58
N TYR A 65 0.71 8.46 9.47
CA TYR A 65 -0.74 8.32 9.43
C TYR A 65 -1.07 6.92 8.91
N HIS A 66 -2.01 6.23 9.54
CA HIS A 66 -2.57 4.99 9.01
C HIS A 66 -3.92 5.31 8.39
N GLU A 67 -4.09 4.95 7.13
CA GLU A 67 -5.33 5.24 6.41
C GLU A 67 -6.48 4.36 6.94
N PRO A 68 -7.71 4.89 7.11
CA PRO A 68 -8.83 4.11 7.63
C PRO A 68 -9.17 2.91 6.74
N PRO A 69 -9.60 1.77 7.29
CA PRO A 69 -10.08 0.64 6.49
C PRO A 69 -11.14 1.09 5.48
N GLU A 70 -11.13 0.49 4.29
CA GLU A 70 -12.09 0.82 3.24
C GLU A 70 -13.52 0.50 3.68
N THR A 71 -14.47 1.29 3.21
CA THR A 71 -15.88 1.07 3.53
C THR A 71 -16.43 -0.14 2.76
N LEU A 72 -17.57 -0.68 3.18
CA LEU A 72 -18.19 -1.83 2.50
C LEU A 72 -18.63 -1.48 1.07
N GLU A 73 -19.01 -0.23 0.84
CA GLU A 73 -19.31 0.32 -0.48
C GLU A 73 -18.05 0.34 -1.35
N GLN A 74 -16.94 0.88 -0.84
CA GLN A 74 -15.66 0.90 -1.57
C GLN A 74 -15.19 -0.51 -1.92
N ILE A 75 -15.27 -1.47 -0.99
CA ILE A 75 -14.89 -2.88 -1.24
C ILE A 75 -15.82 -3.51 -2.29
N SER A 76 -17.12 -3.21 -2.26
CA SER A 76 -18.09 -3.67 -3.26
C SER A 76 -17.77 -3.09 -4.65
N ASP A 77 -17.46 -1.80 -4.73
CA ASP A 77 -17.13 -1.11 -5.98
C ASP A 77 -15.81 -1.65 -6.56
N GLN A 78 -14.76 -1.82 -5.75
CA GLN A 78 -13.50 -2.46 -6.16
C GLN A 78 -13.69 -3.90 -6.66
N ALA A 79 -14.65 -4.64 -6.11
CA ALA A 79 -14.96 -6.00 -6.54
C ALA A 79 -15.86 -6.06 -7.80
N SER A 80 -16.50 -4.95 -8.18
CA SER A 80 -17.45 -4.90 -9.28
C SER A 80 -16.78 -4.94 -10.67
N LEU A 81 -15.57 -4.40 -10.78
CA LEU A 81 -14.83 -4.26 -12.04
C LEU A 81 -13.35 -4.68 -11.90
N PRO A 82 -12.75 -5.26 -12.95
CA PRO A 82 -11.33 -5.64 -12.92
C PRO A 82 -10.43 -4.40 -12.89
N ASN A 83 -9.55 -4.28 -11.89
CA ASN A 83 -8.61 -3.15 -11.79
C ASN A 83 -7.51 -3.22 -12.86
N LEU A 84 -7.77 -2.64 -14.04
CA LEU A 84 -6.82 -2.57 -15.16
C LEU A 84 -5.54 -1.78 -14.83
N ASN A 85 -5.56 -0.87 -13.85
CA ASN A 85 -4.39 -0.09 -13.42
C ASN A 85 -3.32 -0.97 -12.76
N ALA A 86 -3.71 -2.08 -12.13
CA ALA A 86 -2.81 -3.02 -11.48
C ALA A 86 -2.70 -4.38 -12.19
N ASN A 87 -3.77 -4.85 -12.85
CA ASN A 87 -3.84 -6.19 -13.45
C ASN A 87 -2.74 -6.49 -14.47
N TRP A 88 -2.26 -5.48 -15.21
CA TRP A 88 -1.19 -5.65 -16.19
C TRP A 88 0.13 -6.14 -15.58
N THR A 89 0.37 -5.90 -14.28
CA THR A 89 1.57 -6.37 -13.57
C THR A 89 1.69 -7.89 -13.48
N ASN A 90 0.58 -8.62 -13.66
CA ASN A 90 0.57 -10.08 -13.73
C ASN A 90 1.00 -10.63 -15.11
N ALA A 91 1.17 -9.78 -16.13
CA ALA A 91 1.64 -10.21 -17.44
C ALA A 91 3.15 -10.49 -17.42
N LYS A 92 3.59 -11.59 -18.05
CA LYS A 92 5.03 -11.94 -18.14
C LYS A 92 5.88 -10.82 -18.75
N GLY A 93 5.36 -10.09 -19.74
CA GLY A 93 6.03 -8.93 -20.32
C GLY A 93 6.24 -7.78 -19.33
N ALA A 94 5.30 -7.59 -18.38
CA ALA A 94 5.43 -6.62 -17.29
C ALA A 94 6.51 -7.01 -16.29
N TRP A 95 6.86 -8.29 -16.16
CA TRP A 95 8.03 -8.69 -15.37
C TRP A 95 9.33 -8.46 -16.14
N THR A 96 9.33 -8.78 -17.43
CA THR A 96 10.49 -8.58 -18.33
C THR A 96 10.90 -7.10 -18.43
N ILE A 97 9.96 -6.15 -18.43
CA ILE A 97 10.30 -4.73 -18.57
C ILE A 97 11.19 -4.21 -17.43
N HIS A 98 11.10 -4.77 -16.21
CA HIS A 98 12.01 -4.38 -15.12
C HIS A 98 13.47 -4.71 -15.45
N ILE A 99 13.72 -5.89 -16.03
CA ILE A 99 15.06 -6.32 -16.44
C ILE A 99 15.57 -5.47 -17.61
N VAL A 100 14.69 -5.16 -18.57
CA VAL A 100 15.00 -4.28 -19.71
C VAL A 100 15.34 -2.86 -19.23
N LEU A 101 14.54 -2.27 -18.33
CA LEU A 101 14.79 -0.94 -17.78
C LEU A 101 16.13 -0.88 -17.03
N ILE A 102 16.45 -1.87 -16.20
CA ILE A 102 17.74 -1.97 -15.51
C ILE A 102 18.90 -2.05 -16.52
N ALA A 103 18.78 -2.91 -17.53
CA ALA A 103 19.81 -3.05 -18.57
C ALA A 103 19.99 -1.76 -19.39
N CYS A 104 18.90 -1.10 -19.77
CA CYS A 104 18.94 0.18 -20.47
C CYS A 104 19.57 1.28 -19.62
N CYS A 105 19.21 1.41 -18.33
CA CYS A 105 19.86 2.35 -17.42
C CYS A 105 21.36 2.06 -17.31
N LYS A 106 21.77 0.78 -17.18
CA LYS A 106 23.18 0.41 -17.09
C LYS A 106 23.97 0.77 -18.36
N ILE A 107 23.42 0.45 -19.54
CA ILE A 107 24.02 0.81 -20.83
C ILE A 107 24.15 2.33 -20.98
N ILE A 108 23.14 3.10 -20.56
CA ILE A 108 23.16 4.56 -20.60
C ILE A 108 24.28 5.11 -19.71
N TYR A 109 24.41 4.64 -18.47
CA TYR A 109 25.45 5.13 -17.55
C TYR A 109 26.87 4.66 -17.93
N ASP A 110 27.01 3.47 -18.52
CA ASP A 110 28.30 2.96 -19.02
C ASP A 110 28.79 3.71 -20.27
N ALA A 111 27.88 4.29 -21.06
CA ALA A 111 28.22 5.10 -22.22
C ALA A 111 28.69 6.52 -21.86
N LEU A 112 28.61 6.93 -20.58
CA LEU A 112 29.03 8.28 -20.15
C LEU A 112 30.55 8.34 -19.90
N PRO A 113 31.29 9.20 -20.60
CA PRO A 113 32.73 9.32 -20.40
C PRO A 113 33.05 9.86 -19.01
N GLY A 114 33.98 9.22 -18.31
CA GLY A 114 34.42 9.61 -16.96
C GLY A 114 33.59 9.05 -15.81
N VAL A 115 32.51 8.30 -16.07
CA VAL A 115 31.77 7.57 -15.05
C VAL A 115 32.50 6.25 -14.72
N SER A 116 32.79 6.01 -13.44
CA SER A 116 33.40 4.74 -13.01
C SER A 116 32.37 3.60 -13.00
N GLN A 117 32.83 2.35 -13.04
CA GLN A 117 31.94 1.19 -13.07
C GLN A 117 31.06 1.09 -11.81
N GLU A 118 31.62 1.41 -10.64
CA GLU A 118 30.95 1.47 -9.34
C GLU A 118 29.91 2.59 -9.30
N THR A 119 30.26 3.75 -9.88
CA THR A 119 29.35 4.91 -10.02
C THR A 119 28.18 4.54 -10.92
N SER A 120 28.43 3.90 -12.07
CA SER A 120 27.39 3.45 -13.01
C SER A 120 26.42 2.45 -12.39
N TRP A 121 26.90 1.46 -11.63
CA TRP A 121 26.04 0.53 -10.88
C TRP A 121 25.21 1.24 -9.81
N THR A 122 25.79 2.19 -9.09
CA THR A 122 25.07 2.98 -8.08
C THR A 122 24.00 3.87 -8.72
N LEU A 123 24.31 4.57 -9.82
CA LEU A 123 23.33 5.36 -10.58
C LEU A 123 22.20 4.50 -11.15
N THR A 124 22.52 3.31 -11.67
CA THR A 124 21.54 2.33 -12.13
C THR A 124 20.58 1.90 -11.01
N ASN A 125 21.12 1.56 -9.84
CA ASN A 125 20.33 1.20 -8.67
C ASN A 125 19.45 2.38 -8.20
N MET A 126 20.04 3.57 -7.99
CA MET A 126 19.32 4.78 -7.58
C MET A 126 18.16 5.12 -8.52
N THR A 127 18.39 5.11 -9.83
CA THR A 127 17.37 5.42 -10.85
C THR A 127 16.25 4.39 -10.87
N TYR A 128 16.56 3.09 -10.77
CA TYR A 128 15.55 2.05 -10.66
C TYR A 128 14.73 2.17 -9.37
N MET A 129 15.38 2.43 -8.23
CA MET A 129 14.71 2.61 -6.94
C MET A 129 13.76 3.81 -6.97
N PHE A 130 14.23 4.96 -7.49
CA PHE A 130 13.43 6.18 -7.61
C PHE A 130 12.21 5.98 -8.52
N GLY A 131 12.40 5.39 -9.71
CA GLY A 131 11.28 5.06 -10.61
C GLY A 131 10.30 4.06 -10.00
N SER A 132 10.80 3.02 -9.33
CA SER A 132 9.96 2.04 -8.61
C SER A 132 9.17 2.68 -7.46
N TYR A 133 9.77 3.62 -6.71
CA TYR A 133 9.07 4.35 -5.66
C TYR A 133 7.93 5.19 -6.21
N ILE A 134 8.18 5.98 -7.27
CA ILE A 134 7.14 6.80 -7.89
C ILE A 134 5.99 5.92 -8.35
N MET A 135 6.30 4.92 -9.18
CA MET A 135 5.33 4.04 -9.81
C MET A 135 4.46 3.28 -8.80
N PHE A 136 5.07 2.66 -7.79
CA PHE A 136 4.34 1.75 -6.89
C PHE A 136 3.80 2.40 -5.61
N HIS A 137 4.45 3.46 -5.11
CA HIS A 137 4.16 4.01 -3.78
C HIS A 137 3.69 5.48 -3.79
N HIS A 138 4.08 6.27 -4.79
CA HIS A 138 3.65 7.67 -4.91
C HIS A 138 2.34 7.82 -5.70
N VAL A 139 2.22 7.14 -6.85
CA VAL A 139 1.00 7.15 -7.67
C VAL A 139 -0.13 6.41 -6.94
N ARG A 140 -1.30 7.06 -6.86
CA ARG A 140 -2.54 6.56 -6.23
C ARG A 140 -3.74 6.70 -7.16
N GLY A 141 -4.85 6.06 -6.80
CA GLY A 141 -6.07 6.08 -7.60
C GLY A 141 -5.95 5.26 -8.88
N VAL A 142 -6.92 5.45 -9.77
CA VAL A 142 -6.95 4.87 -11.12
C VAL A 142 -7.22 5.99 -12.13
N PRO A 143 -6.69 5.91 -13.37
CA PRO A 143 -6.80 7.00 -14.35
C PRO A 143 -8.22 7.24 -14.89
N PHE A 144 -9.20 6.41 -14.55
CA PHE A 144 -10.59 6.52 -14.99
C PHE A 144 -11.57 6.24 -13.84
N ASP A 145 -12.47 7.17 -13.58
CA ASP A 145 -13.43 7.11 -12.47
C ASP A 145 -14.68 6.28 -12.83
N PHE A 146 -14.49 4.96 -12.91
CA PHE A 146 -15.57 3.98 -13.07
C PHE A 146 -15.99 3.31 -11.74
N ASN A 147 -15.34 3.66 -10.63
CA ASN A 147 -15.53 3.02 -9.32
C ASN A 147 -15.76 4.06 -8.20
N SER A 148 -16.31 5.24 -8.51
CA SER A 148 -16.67 6.28 -7.52
C SER A 148 -15.51 6.68 -6.58
N GLY A 149 -14.28 6.78 -7.10
CA GLY A 149 -13.07 7.04 -6.30
C GLY A 149 -12.63 5.92 -5.34
N ALA A 150 -13.17 4.69 -5.45
CA ALA A 150 -12.89 3.60 -4.50
C ALA A 150 -11.41 3.17 -4.41
N PHE A 151 -10.54 3.59 -5.35
CA PHE A 151 -9.10 3.33 -5.35
C PHE A 151 -8.23 4.54 -4.97
N ASP A 152 -8.80 5.72 -4.73
CA ASP A 152 -8.06 6.99 -4.56
C ASP A 152 -7.11 6.96 -3.35
N ASN A 153 -7.52 6.21 -2.33
CA ASN A 153 -6.80 5.99 -1.09
C ASN A 153 -5.74 4.85 -1.19
N LEU A 154 -5.61 4.19 -2.33
CA LEU A 154 -4.65 3.10 -2.55
C LEU A 154 -3.57 3.50 -3.55
N ASN A 155 -2.30 3.26 -3.19
CA ASN A 155 -1.21 3.30 -4.16
C ASN A 155 -1.20 2.05 -5.06
N MET A 156 -0.46 2.11 -6.16
CA MET A 156 -0.43 0.99 -7.11
C MET A 156 0.04 -0.33 -6.47
N TRP A 157 0.97 -0.32 -5.51
CA TRP A 157 1.40 -1.53 -4.78
C TRP A 157 0.26 -2.21 -4.02
N GLU A 158 -0.58 -1.41 -3.37
CA GLU A 158 -1.73 -1.87 -2.59
C GLU A 158 -2.82 -2.42 -3.51
N GLN A 159 -3.02 -1.79 -4.68
CA GLN A 159 -3.97 -2.24 -5.70
C GLN A 159 -3.62 -3.60 -6.35
N ILE A 160 -2.33 -3.97 -6.43
CA ILE A 160 -1.93 -5.25 -7.05
C ILE A 160 -2.56 -6.43 -6.32
N ASP A 161 -3.14 -7.33 -7.11
CA ASP A 161 -3.82 -8.55 -6.68
C ASP A 161 -4.90 -8.32 -5.60
N ASN A 162 -5.63 -7.20 -5.70
CA ASN A 162 -6.68 -6.80 -4.76
C ASN A 162 -6.18 -6.78 -3.30
N GLY A 163 -5.01 -6.19 -3.07
CA GLY A 163 -4.39 -6.14 -1.74
C GLY A 163 -3.73 -7.44 -1.27
N ALA A 164 -3.94 -8.58 -1.96
CA ALA A 164 -3.39 -9.87 -1.55
C ALA A 164 -1.87 -9.82 -1.40
N GLN A 165 -1.35 -10.42 -0.33
CA GLN A 165 0.07 -10.43 0.00
C GLN A 165 0.76 -11.70 -0.49
N TYR A 166 2.08 -11.64 -0.68
CA TYR A 166 2.91 -12.79 -1.06
C TYR A 166 2.53 -13.50 -2.37
N THR A 167 1.82 -12.83 -3.28
CA THR A 167 1.52 -13.32 -4.63
C THR A 167 2.80 -13.47 -5.47
N PRO A 168 2.78 -14.21 -6.59
CA PRO A 168 3.95 -14.33 -7.47
C PRO A 168 4.45 -12.96 -7.96
N THR A 169 3.53 -12.08 -8.34
CA THR A 169 3.83 -10.71 -8.82
C THR A 169 4.43 -9.85 -7.72
N LYS A 170 3.85 -9.80 -6.51
CA LYS A 170 4.46 -9.05 -5.40
C LYS A 170 5.80 -9.64 -4.96
N LYS A 171 5.98 -10.96 -4.97
CA LYS A 171 7.29 -11.60 -4.71
C LYS A 171 8.34 -11.20 -5.75
N PHE A 172 8.00 -11.18 -7.03
CA PHE A 172 8.89 -10.72 -8.09
C PHE A 172 9.26 -9.23 -7.91
N LEU A 173 8.26 -8.36 -7.78
CA LEU A 173 8.43 -6.90 -7.66
C LEU A 173 9.13 -6.46 -6.35
N LEU A 174 9.05 -7.28 -5.29
CA LEU A 174 9.87 -7.14 -4.08
C LEU A 174 11.30 -7.66 -4.28
N GLY A 175 11.46 -8.75 -5.03
CA GLY A 175 12.75 -9.39 -5.29
C GLY A 175 13.68 -8.60 -6.21
N VAL A 176 13.18 -7.97 -7.28
CA VAL A 176 14.01 -7.20 -8.23
C VAL A 176 14.84 -6.09 -7.56
N PRO A 177 14.29 -5.18 -6.74
CA PRO A 177 15.11 -4.16 -6.08
C PRO A 177 16.14 -4.77 -5.13
N ILE A 178 15.81 -5.85 -4.41
CA ILE A 178 16.77 -6.55 -3.52
C ILE A 178 17.90 -7.17 -4.35
N ALA A 179 17.59 -7.82 -5.47
CA ALA A 179 18.58 -8.42 -6.37
C ALA A 179 19.49 -7.34 -6.99
N LEU A 180 18.93 -6.22 -7.46
CA LEU A 180 19.71 -5.12 -8.02
C LEU A 180 20.64 -4.48 -6.99
N PHE A 181 20.18 -4.31 -5.75
CA PHE A 181 21.02 -3.85 -4.63
C PHE A 181 22.21 -4.79 -4.40
N LEU A 182 21.98 -6.10 -4.32
CA LEU A 182 23.04 -7.09 -4.12
C LEU A 182 24.04 -7.12 -5.29
N VAL A 183 23.55 -7.04 -6.53
CA VAL A 183 24.39 -6.93 -7.75
C VAL A 183 25.24 -5.65 -7.70
N SER A 184 24.64 -4.52 -7.36
CA SER A 184 25.36 -3.24 -7.28
C SER A 184 26.41 -3.26 -6.18
N THR A 185 26.10 -3.76 -4.99
CA THR A 185 27.06 -3.93 -3.89
C THR A 185 28.24 -4.84 -4.27
N HIS A 186 27.98 -5.91 -5.02
CA HIS A 186 29.04 -6.79 -5.51
C HIS A 186 29.99 -6.07 -6.49
N TYR A 187 29.43 -5.34 -7.47
CA TYR A 187 30.22 -4.60 -8.45
C TYR A 187 30.79 -3.26 -7.95
N THR A 188 30.32 -2.73 -6.82
CA THR A 188 30.99 -1.63 -6.09
C THR A 188 32.01 -2.17 -5.08
N HIS A 189 32.44 -3.43 -5.22
CA HIS A 189 33.47 -4.09 -4.41
C HIS A 189 33.24 -4.00 -2.89
N TYR A 190 31.98 -3.97 -2.44
CA TYR A 190 31.59 -3.79 -1.04
C TYR A 190 32.12 -2.51 -0.37
N ASP A 191 32.48 -1.48 -1.15
CA ASP A 191 32.81 -0.16 -0.62
C ASP A 191 31.67 0.40 0.25
N LEU A 192 32.03 0.95 1.41
CA LEU A 192 31.08 1.36 2.44
C LEU A 192 30.20 2.54 1.99
N THR A 193 30.74 3.46 1.19
CA THR A 193 30.00 4.64 0.74
C THR A 193 28.93 4.25 -0.27
N TYR A 194 29.31 3.49 -1.31
CA TYR A 194 28.35 2.97 -2.28
C TYR A 194 27.35 2.00 -1.63
N PHE A 195 27.80 1.17 -0.67
CA PHE A 195 26.91 0.28 0.08
C PHE A 195 25.83 1.06 0.84
N ILE A 196 26.18 2.08 1.63
CA ILE A 196 25.21 2.87 2.41
C ILE A 196 24.21 3.58 1.48
N ILE A 197 24.68 4.21 0.40
CA ILE A 197 23.80 4.89 -0.57
C ILE A 197 22.80 3.90 -1.17
N ASN A 198 23.29 2.77 -1.69
CA ASN A 198 22.46 1.76 -2.32
C ASN A 198 21.51 1.07 -1.31
N LEU A 199 21.94 0.91 -0.05
CA LEU A 199 21.12 0.36 1.04
C LEU A 199 19.95 1.27 1.41
N LEU A 200 20.21 2.58 1.59
CA LEU A 200 19.16 3.54 1.90
C LEU A 200 18.11 3.62 0.78
N ALA A 201 18.55 3.55 -0.49
CA ALA A 201 17.67 3.54 -1.64
C ALA A 201 16.78 2.28 -1.69
N VAL A 202 17.33 1.08 -1.48
CA VAL A 202 16.53 -0.15 -1.47
C VAL A 202 15.59 -0.20 -0.27
N LEU A 203 16.00 0.29 0.91
CA LEU A 203 15.13 0.37 2.09
C LEU A 203 13.92 1.28 1.84
N GLY A 204 14.11 2.44 1.19
CA GLY A 204 13.00 3.34 0.82
C GLY A 204 11.97 2.71 -0.12
N VAL A 205 12.36 1.72 -0.92
CA VAL A 205 11.48 1.02 -1.89
C VAL A 205 10.89 -0.28 -1.33
N VAL A 206 11.65 -0.98 -0.48
CA VAL A 206 11.29 -2.27 0.11
C VAL A 206 10.44 -2.09 1.36
N ILE A 207 10.75 -1.15 2.27
CA ILE A 207 9.98 -0.97 3.50
C ILE A 207 8.48 -0.78 3.20
N PRO A 208 8.05 0.11 2.26
CA PRO A 208 6.63 0.30 1.97
C PRO A 208 5.98 -0.86 1.18
N LYS A 209 6.76 -1.86 0.73
CA LYS A 209 6.24 -3.09 0.10
C LYS A 209 5.87 -4.18 1.12
N LEU A 210 6.32 -4.09 2.37
CA LEU A 210 6.14 -5.15 3.36
C LEU A 210 4.72 -5.11 3.96
N PRO A 211 4.14 -6.25 4.39
CA PRO A 211 2.75 -6.26 4.85
C PRO A 211 2.46 -5.37 6.07
N PHE A 212 3.46 -5.13 6.93
CA PHE A 212 3.30 -4.24 8.09
C PHE A 212 3.17 -2.75 7.72
N SER A 213 3.62 -2.36 6.51
CA SER A 213 3.56 -0.97 6.05
C SER A 213 2.35 -0.68 5.17
N HIS A 214 1.46 -1.66 4.98
CA HIS A 214 0.24 -1.52 4.22
C HIS A 214 -0.58 -0.34 4.77
N ARG A 215 -0.95 0.60 3.88
CA ARG A 215 -1.75 1.80 4.20
C ARG A 215 -1.14 2.74 5.24
N MET A 216 0.16 2.58 5.55
CA MET A 216 0.94 3.60 6.23
C MET A 216 1.29 4.73 5.26
N ARG A 217 1.14 5.97 5.71
CA ARG A 217 1.44 7.19 4.98
C ARG A 217 2.42 8.02 5.80
N PHE A 218 3.51 8.45 5.17
CA PHE A 218 4.52 9.31 5.78
C PHE A 218 4.29 10.75 5.33
N GLY A 219 3.88 11.60 6.27
CA GLY A 219 3.84 13.05 6.10
C GLY A 219 5.13 13.67 6.63
N LEU A 220 5.82 14.44 5.79
CA LEU A 220 6.88 15.34 6.23
C LEU A 220 6.27 16.74 6.40
N PHE A 221 6.40 17.32 7.59
CA PHE A 221 5.89 18.65 7.93
C PHE A 221 4.36 18.85 7.80
N SER A 222 3.56 17.79 7.80
CA SER A 222 2.10 17.93 7.91
C SER A 222 1.76 18.54 9.28
N GLY A 223 1.03 19.66 9.26
CA GLY A 223 0.43 20.22 10.46
C GLY A 223 -0.53 19.23 11.10
N VAL A 224 -0.79 19.40 12.40
CA VAL A 224 -1.86 18.66 13.07
C VAL A 224 -3.15 18.86 12.25
N PRO A 225 -3.85 17.79 11.84
CA PRO A 225 -5.14 17.93 11.18
C PRO A 225 -6.06 18.81 12.03
N GLU A 226 -6.69 19.81 11.42
CA GLU A 226 -7.76 20.54 12.10
C GLU A 226 -8.99 19.62 12.12
N ASP A 227 -9.55 19.43 13.32
CA ASP A 227 -10.72 18.58 13.61
C ASP A 227 -12.03 19.22 13.08
#